data_AF-A0AAV1JPN8-F1
#
_entry.id   AF-A0AAV1JPN8-F1
#
_cell.length_a   1.000
_cell.length_b   1.000
_cell.length_c   1.000
_cell.angle_alpha   90.00
_cell.angle_beta   90.00
_cell.angle_gamma   90.00
#
_symmetry.space_group_name_H-M   'P 1'
#
loop_
_entity.id
_entity.type
_entity.pdbx_description
1 polymer ?
#
loop_
_entity_poly.entity_id
_entity_poly.type
_entity_poly.pdbx_seq_one_letter_code
_entity_poly.pdbx_strand_id
1 'polypeptide(L)'
;MINLVMCQRPLIAFLCVSMLIISAAKSNAQITSTEAGIPQPSEPSQTNITSVYAWSSWGTWSSCSKTCGGGVAVQERQCLPRDPTRWRRSRKRRKLVRSTDRLRRTRATQVPDCPGLARRYHECNTAPCPGPARDSRAEQCAVYDRRPFRGRFYTWVPYVDGNSPCTLNCRPRGQQFYASLALVADGTPCTKPGFRAICVQGSCKWPHRAACSADPSLVFELRIVNAICNFFNLSVFLA
;
A
#
# COMPACT_ATOMS: atom_id res chain seq x y z
N MET A 1 23.71 -47.49 25.84
CA MET A 1 24.03 -46.24 25.10
C MET A 1 22.80 -45.34 25.10
N ILE A 2 22.63 -44.52 26.15
CA ILE A 2 21.77 -43.33 26.16
C ILE A 2 22.52 -42.36 27.08
N ASN A 3 23.14 -41.32 26.52
CA ASN A 3 23.71 -40.22 27.28
C ASN A 3 22.80 -39.01 27.07
N LEU A 4 22.15 -38.56 28.14
CA LEU A 4 21.49 -37.26 28.21
C LEU A 4 22.57 -36.18 28.29
N VAL A 5 22.59 -35.26 27.33
CA VAL A 5 23.39 -34.04 27.40
C VAL A 5 22.56 -32.94 28.05
N MET A 6 23.15 -32.35 29.08
CA MET A 6 22.62 -31.30 29.94
C MET A 6 22.42 -29.98 29.19
N CYS A 7 21.28 -29.32 29.42
CA CYS A 7 21.03 -27.94 29.03
C CYS A 7 21.72 -27.01 30.04
N GLN A 8 22.87 -26.43 29.66
CA GLN A 8 23.53 -25.38 30.44
C GLN A 8 22.65 -24.10 30.44
N ARG A 9 22.13 -23.75 31.62
CA ARG A 9 21.74 -22.39 31.99
C ARG A 9 22.74 -21.86 33.01
N PRO A 10 23.59 -20.87 32.66
CA PRO A 10 24.19 -20.07 33.72
C PRO A 10 24.32 -18.56 33.39
N LEU A 11 24.28 -17.76 34.44
CA LEU A 11 24.94 -16.45 34.64
C LEU A 11 24.23 -15.11 34.37
N ILE A 12 23.09 -15.01 33.68
CA ILE A 12 22.45 -13.68 33.48
C ILE A 12 21.59 -13.25 34.68
N ALA A 13 21.06 -14.20 35.46
CA ALA A 13 20.15 -13.89 36.57
C ALA A 13 20.82 -13.31 37.83
N PHE A 14 22.16 -13.39 37.96
CA PHE A 14 22.86 -12.92 39.16
C PHE A 14 23.37 -11.46 39.07
N LEU A 15 23.43 -10.84 37.89
CA LEU A 15 23.87 -9.45 37.73
C LEU A 15 22.74 -8.43 37.90
N CYS A 16 21.48 -8.85 37.79
CA CYS A 16 20.33 -7.95 37.97
C CYS A 16 20.00 -7.67 39.45
N VAL A 17 20.46 -8.51 40.38
CA VAL A 17 20.12 -8.38 41.81
C VAL A 17 21.12 -7.52 42.59
N SER A 18 22.33 -7.28 42.06
CA SER A 18 23.36 -6.48 42.74
C SER A 18 23.35 -4.98 42.39
N MET A 19 22.55 -4.51 41.42
CA MET A 19 22.47 -3.09 41.04
C MET A 19 21.26 -2.36 41.65
N LEU A 20 20.45 -3.02 42.48
CA LEU A 20 19.31 -2.41 43.18
C LEU A 20 19.66 -1.92 44.61
N ILE A 21 20.91 -2.06 45.04
CA ILE A 21 21.34 -1.63 46.38
C ILE A 21 22.67 -0.88 46.24
N ILE A 22 22.64 0.40 45.87
CA ILE A 22 23.59 1.44 46.33
C ILE A 22 23.01 2.82 45.99
N SER A 23 22.75 3.56 47.06
CA SER A 23 22.62 5.03 47.19
C SER A 23 21.55 5.78 46.42
N ALA A 24 20.41 5.94 47.10
CA ALA A 24 19.74 7.23 47.21
C ALA A 24 20.69 8.27 47.84
N ALA A 25 20.84 9.44 47.23
CA ALA A 25 20.95 10.74 47.90
C ALA A 25 21.08 11.88 46.88
N LYS A 26 20.51 13.04 47.26
CA LYS A 26 20.51 14.37 46.64
C LYS A 26 19.50 14.60 45.52
N SER A 27 18.76 15.70 45.48
CA SER A 27 18.53 16.80 46.41
C SER A 27 17.36 17.61 45.83
N ASN A 28 16.47 18.10 46.70
CA ASN A 28 15.42 19.05 46.30
C ASN A 28 16.06 20.31 45.71
N ALA A 29 15.70 20.62 44.47
CA ALA A 29 15.82 21.94 43.88
C ALA A 29 14.54 22.24 43.10
N GLN A 30 13.69 23.10 43.67
CA GLN A 30 12.62 23.76 42.92
C GLN A 30 13.29 24.63 41.84
N ILE A 31 12.94 24.37 40.58
CA ILE A 31 13.14 25.32 39.49
C ILE A 31 11.75 25.69 39.01
N THR A 32 11.31 26.85 39.46
CA THR A 32 10.21 27.61 38.90
C THR A 32 10.65 28.08 37.52
N SER A 33 10.17 27.43 36.46
CA SER A 33 10.24 27.97 35.10
C SER A 33 8.82 28.14 34.59
N THR A 34 8.36 29.37 34.69
CA THR A 34 7.18 29.90 34.01
C THR A 34 7.35 29.70 32.50
N GLU A 35 6.79 28.63 31.93
CA GLU A 35 6.64 28.52 30.49
C GLU A 35 5.32 29.19 30.09
N ALA A 36 5.46 30.41 29.55
CA ALA A 36 4.41 31.06 28.80
C ALA A 36 3.93 30.11 27.70
N GLY A 37 2.64 29.82 27.69
CA GLY A 37 2.01 28.91 26.73
C GLY A 37 2.30 29.32 25.29
N ILE A 38 3.01 28.46 24.58
CA ILE A 38 3.10 28.50 23.12
C ILE A 38 1.74 28.03 22.59
N PRO A 39 1.01 28.82 21.78
CA PRO A 39 -0.26 28.39 21.24
C PRO A 39 -0.09 27.12 20.40
N GLN A 40 -0.95 26.14 20.64
CA GLN A 40 -1.13 24.99 19.77
C GLN A 40 -1.20 25.47 18.30
N PRO A 41 -0.53 24.83 17.34
CA PRO A 41 -0.84 25.07 15.94
C PRO A 41 -2.29 24.67 15.74
N SER A 42 -3.16 25.67 15.60
CA SER A 42 -4.49 25.48 15.05
C SER A 42 -4.34 24.63 13.79
N GLU A 43 -5.15 23.58 13.67
CA GLU A 43 -5.44 22.95 12.38
C GLU A 43 -5.42 24.03 11.30
N PRO A 44 -4.69 23.84 10.18
CA PRO A 44 -4.73 24.82 9.12
C PRO A 44 -6.19 24.89 8.67
N SER A 45 -6.83 25.99 9.08
CA SER A 45 -8.13 26.41 8.60
C SER A 45 -8.04 26.36 7.08
N GLN A 46 -8.97 25.60 6.52
CA GLN A 46 -9.08 25.36 5.09
C GLN A 46 -9.31 26.69 4.37
N THR A 47 -8.24 27.38 3.98
CA THR A 47 -8.36 28.62 3.19
C THR A 47 -7.51 28.55 1.93
N ASN A 48 -8.23 28.65 0.81
CA ASN A 48 -7.82 28.69 -0.60
C ASN A 48 -7.37 27.41 -1.30
N ILE A 49 -8.33 26.50 -1.53
CA ILE A 49 -8.28 25.62 -2.71
C ILE A 49 -9.27 26.15 -3.75
N THR A 50 -8.74 26.74 -4.81
CA THR A 50 -9.43 27.21 -6.04
C THR A 50 -10.01 26.07 -6.90
N SER A 51 -10.15 24.85 -6.37
CA SER A 51 -10.66 23.72 -7.15
C SER A 51 -12.19 23.78 -7.25
N VAL A 52 -12.69 23.95 -8.47
CA VAL A 52 -14.13 23.92 -8.81
C VAL A 52 -14.74 22.54 -8.49
N TYR A 53 -13.90 21.51 -8.41
CA TYR A 53 -14.27 20.12 -8.13
C TYR A 53 -13.67 19.61 -6.82
N ALA A 54 -14.32 18.62 -6.23
CA ALA A 54 -13.87 17.89 -5.06
C ALA A 54 -14.23 16.40 -5.21
N TRP A 55 -13.47 15.54 -4.54
CA TRP A 55 -13.81 14.12 -4.45
C TRP A 55 -15.08 13.93 -3.63
N SER A 56 -15.96 13.03 -4.07
CA SER A 56 -17.00 12.45 -3.22
C SER A 56 -16.37 11.65 -2.07
N SER A 57 -17.19 11.28 -1.09
CA SER A 57 -16.83 10.17 -0.21
C SER A 57 -16.51 8.93 -1.03
N TRP A 58 -15.64 8.08 -0.48
CA TRP A 58 -15.44 6.75 -1.03
C TRP A 58 -16.76 5.96 -0.96
N GLY A 59 -17.10 5.28 -2.05
CA GLY A 59 -18.23 4.34 -2.07
C GLY A 59 -17.97 3.12 -1.18
N THR A 60 -18.81 2.10 -1.22
CA THR A 60 -18.51 0.84 -0.54
C THR A 60 -17.47 0.03 -1.32
N TRP A 61 -16.73 -0.85 -0.62
CA TRP A 61 -15.91 -1.85 -1.31
C TRP A 61 -16.79 -2.77 -2.16
N SER A 62 -16.30 -3.16 -3.33
CA SER A 62 -16.91 -4.21 -4.14
C SER A 62 -16.78 -5.56 -3.46
N SER A 63 -17.57 -6.53 -3.90
CA SER A 63 -17.32 -7.95 -3.62
C SER A 63 -15.89 -8.33 -4.05
N CYS A 64 -15.29 -9.25 -3.32
CA CYS A 64 -13.96 -9.76 -3.66
C CYS A 64 -14.00 -10.53 -4.98
N SER A 65 -13.02 -10.31 -5.86
CA SER A 65 -12.95 -10.99 -7.16
C SER A 65 -12.77 -12.51 -7.07
N LYS A 66 -12.29 -13.03 -5.94
CA LYS A 66 -12.09 -14.46 -5.67
C LYS A 66 -12.52 -14.79 -4.25
N THR A 67 -12.89 -16.04 -4.00
CA THR A 67 -13.27 -16.54 -2.67
C THR A 67 -12.08 -17.12 -1.88
N CYS A 68 -10.96 -17.39 -2.55
CA CYS A 68 -9.71 -17.89 -1.96
C CYS A 68 -8.52 -17.54 -2.86
N GLY A 69 -7.30 -17.78 -2.39
CA GLY A 69 -6.07 -17.66 -3.17
C GLY A 69 -5.66 -16.22 -3.52
N GLY A 70 -6.24 -15.23 -2.83
CA GLY A 70 -5.97 -13.80 -3.06
C GLY A 70 -6.78 -13.21 -4.22
N GLY A 71 -7.81 -12.46 -3.86
CA GLY A 71 -8.63 -11.64 -4.76
C GLY A 71 -8.46 -10.14 -4.51
N VAL A 72 -9.21 -9.34 -5.27
CA VAL A 72 -9.20 -7.88 -5.23
C VAL A 72 -10.60 -7.38 -5.00
N ALA A 73 -10.76 -6.49 -4.02
CA ALA A 73 -11.91 -5.62 -3.88
C ALA A 73 -11.54 -4.22 -4.35
N VAL A 74 -12.48 -3.54 -5.01
CA VAL A 74 -12.30 -2.21 -5.58
C VAL A 74 -13.22 -1.22 -4.87
N GLN A 75 -12.73 -0.02 -4.61
CA GLN A 75 -13.55 1.08 -4.10
C GLN A 75 -13.29 2.32 -4.95
N GLU A 76 -14.37 3.01 -5.25
CA GLU A 76 -14.37 4.13 -6.19
C GLU A 76 -14.96 5.38 -5.56
N ARG A 77 -14.57 6.54 -6.09
CA ARG A 77 -15.12 7.85 -5.76
C ARG A 77 -15.20 8.72 -7.00
N GLN A 78 -16.09 9.68 -7.00
CA GLN A 78 -16.34 10.56 -8.14
C GLN A 78 -15.76 11.95 -7.89
N CYS A 79 -15.24 12.58 -8.94
CA CYS A 79 -14.83 13.99 -8.90
C CYS A 79 -16.03 14.86 -9.28
N LEU A 80 -16.64 15.53 -8.29
CA LEU A 80 -17.88 16.26 -8.43
C LEU A 80 -17.67 17.78 -8.25
N PRO A 81 -18.43 18.65 -8.93
CA PRO A 81 -18.39 20.08 -8.67
C PRO A 81 -18.75 20.40 -7.21
N ARG A 82 -18.01 21.30 -6.56
CA ARG A 82 -18.34 21.76 -5.19
C ARG A 82 -19.69 22.48 -5.14
N ASP A 83 -20.03 23.21 -6.20
CA ASP A 83 -21.29 23.95 -6.34
C ASP A 83 -21.96 23.62 -7.69
N PRO A 84 -22.97 22.72 -7.69
CA PRO A 84 -23.73 22.37 -8.90
C PRO A 84 -24.45 23.56 -9.53
N THR A 85 -24.81 24.57 -8.74
CA THR A 85 -25.64 25.70 -9.17
C THR A 85 -24.83 26.74 -9.94
N ARG A 86 -23.59 27.02 -9.51
CA ARG A 86 -22.64 27.90 -10.22
C ARG A 86 -22.36 27.39 -11.63
N TRP A 87 -22.25 26.07 -11.78
CA TRP A 87 -22.05 25.44 -13.08
C TRP A 87 -23.26 25.59 -14.02
N ARG A 88 -24.51 25.48 -13.50
CA ARG A 88 -25.73 25.73 -14.28
C ARG A 88 -25.79 27.18 -14.80
N ARG A 89 -25.44 28.16 -13.96
CA ARG A 89 -25.36 29.59 -14.38
C ARG A 89 -24.30 29.82 -15.46
N SER A 90 -23.12 29.19 -15.33
CA SER A 90 -22.06 29.24 -16.34
C SER A 90 -22.49 28.67 -17.71
N ARG A 91 -23.29 27.59 -17.72
CA ARG A 91 -23.87 27.06 -18.96
C ARG A 91 -24.91 27.97 -19.58
N LYS A 92 -25.79 28.58 -18.77
CA LYS A 92 -26.79 29.56 -19.26
C LYS A 92 -26.11 30.78 -19.88
N ARG A 93 -25.07 31.32 -19.24
CA ARG A 93 -24.26 32.43 -19.76
C ARG A 93 -23.54 32.05 -21.07
N ARG A 94 -22.97 30.84 -21.17
CA ARG A 94 -22.40 30.32 -22.43
C ARG A 94 -23.43 30.18 -23.55
N LYS A 95 -24.69 29.86 -23.25
CA LYS A 95 -25.77 29.77 -24.24
C LYS A 95 -26.21 31.15 -24.74
N LEU A 96 -26.22 32.16 -23.88
CA LEU A 96 -26.47 33.57 -24.23
C LEU A 96 -25.35 34.15 -25.14
N VAL A 97 -24.08 33.83 -24.86
CA VAL A 97 -22.93 34.29 -25.65
C VAL A 97 -22.81 33.58 -27.02
N ARG A 98 -23.47 32.42 -27.21
CA ARG A 98 -23.40 31.63 -28.45
C ARG A 98 -24.24 32.20 -29.61
N SER A 99 -24.88 33.35 -29.43
CA SER A 99 -25.72 33.96 -30.47
C SER A 99 -24.94 34.88 -31.42
N THR A 100 -23.79 35.42 -31.03
CA THR A 100 -23.10 36.46 -31.84
C THR A 100 -21.63 36.19 -32.14
N ASP A 101 -21.05 35.07 -31.70
CA ASP A 101 -19.65 34.78 -32.02
C ASP A 101 -19.43 33.31 -32.36
N ARG A 102 -19.38 33.02 -33.66
CA ARG A 102 -19.07 31.71 -34.23
C ARG A 102 -17.69 31.77 -34.89
N LEU A 103 -16.65 32.08 -34.12
CA LEU A 103 -15.29 31.70 -34.49
C LEU A 103 -14.58 30.94 -33.38
N ARG A 104 -14.46 29.63 -33.63
CA ARG A 104 -13.30 28.79 -33.32
C ARG A 104 -12.82 28.81 -31.86
N ARG A 105 -13.59 28.14 -30.99
CA ARG A 105 -13.02 27.55 -29.76
C ARG A 105 -13.28 26.06 -29.76
N THR A 106 -12.29 25.30 -30.21
CA THR A 106 -12.18 23.86 -29.93
C THR A 106 -12.34 23.67 -28.43
N ARG A 107 -13.47 23.12 -28.03
CA ARG A 107 -13.85 22.94 -26.64
C ARG A 107 -13.02 21.77 -26.11
N ALA A 108 -11.81 22.06 -25.65
CA ALA A 108 -11.05 21.14 -24.81
C ALA A 108 -11.99 20.70 -23.67
N THR A 109 -12.33 19.41 -23.66
CA THR A 109 -13.05 18.76 -22.58
C THR A 109 -12.12 18.81 -21.37
N GLN A 110 -12.19 19.89 -20.59
CA GLN A 110 -11.44 20.01 -19.34
C GLN A 110 -11.92 18.88 -18.44
N VAL A 111 -11.10 17.84 -18.31
CA VAL A 111 -11.26 16.78 -17.33
C VAL A 111 -11.26 17.46 -15.96
N PRO A 112 -12.27 17.24 -15.11
CA PRO A 112 -12.31 17.78 -13.76
C PRO A 112 -11.00 17.50 -13.01
N ASP A 113 -10.34 18.57 -12.54
CA ASP A 113 -9.09 18.46 -11.79
C ASP A 113 -9.39 18.13 -10.32
N CYS A 114 -9.35 16.84 -9.99
CA CYS A 114 -9.34 16.36 -8.61
C CYS A 114 -8.01 15.64 -8.35
N PRO A 115 -7.12 16.18 -7.50
CA PRO A 115 -5.84 15.54 -7.24
C PRO A 115 -6.01 14.21 -6.49
N GLY A 116 -5.27 13.19 -6.89
CA GLY A 116 -5.27 11.86 -6.26
C GLY A 116 -6.04 10.79 -7.04
N LEU A 117 -6.26 9.63 -6.39
CA LEU A 117 -6.79 8.44 -7.05
C LEU A 117 -8.33 8.43 -7.05
N ALA A 118 -8.95 8.09 -8.19
CA ALA A 118 -10.40 7.85 -8.30
C ALA A 118 -10.80 6.44 -7.81
N ARG A 119 -9.86 5.50 -7.85
CA ARG A 119 -10.05 4.09 -7.51
C ARG A 119 -8.93 3.63 -6.57
N ARG A 120 -9.27 2.81 -5.58
CA ARG A 120 -8.32 2.10 -4.73
C ARG A 120 -8.67 0.62 -4.65
N TYR A 121 -7.68 -0.19 -4.36
CA TYR A 121 -7.76 -1.66 -4.38
C TYR A 121 -7.47 -2.22 -3.00
N HIS A 122 -8.09 -3.31 -2.61
CA HIS A 122 -7.82 -4.01 -1.36
C HIS A 122 -7.68 -5.51 -1.66
N GLU A 123 -6.65 -6.13 -1.11
CA GLU A 123 -6.46 -7.57 -1.28
C GLU A 123 -7.33 -8.33 -0.27
N CYS A 124 -8.13 -9.26 -0.76
CA CYS A 124 -9.12 -9.99 0.04
C CYS A 124 -8.98 -11.50 -0.18
N ASN A 125 -9.50 -12.30 0.76
CA ASN A 125 -9.52 -13.76 0.65
C ASN A 125 -8.16 -14.38 0.34
N THR A 126 -7.12 -13.96 1.06
CA THR A 126 -5.72 -14.37 0.85
C THR A 126 -5.42 -15.79 1.36
N ALA A 127 -6.35 -16.41 2.08
CA ALA A 127 -6.22 -17.80 2.49
C ALA A 127 -6.11 -18.70 1.24
N PRO A 128 -5.23 -19.71 1.24
CA PRO A 128 -5.08 -20.61 0.10
C PRO A 128 -6.40 -21.32 -0.21
N CYS A 129 -6.63 -21.60 -1.50
CA CYS A 129 -7.76 -22.42 -1.91
C CYS A 129 -7.60 -23.87 -1.42
N PRO A 130 -8.70 -24.59 -1.14
CA PRO A 130 -8.64 -26.00 -0.78
C PRO A 130 -7.90 -26.82 -1.84
N GLY A 131 -7.05 -27.74 -1.39
CA GLY A 131 -6.24 -28.59 -2.26
C GLY A 131 -4.74 -28.30 -2.14
N PRO A 132 -3.94 -28.84 -3.07
CA PRO A 132 -2.50 -28.62 -3.05
C PRO A 132 -2.19 -27.14 -3.27
N ALA A 133 -1.29 -26.59 -2.47
CA ALA A 133 -0.80 -25.23 -2.67
C ALA A 133 -0.15 -25.13 -4.06
N ARG A 134 -0.65 -24.18 -4.86
CA ARG A 134 -0.18 -23.94 -6.22
C ARG A 134 0.15 -22.46 -6.38
N ASP A 135 1.21 -22.19 -7.13
CA ASP A 135 1.55 -20.83 -7.52
C ASP A 135 0.50 -20.32 -8.52
N SER A 136 -0.16 -19.22 -8.17
CA SER A 136 -1.19 -18.58 -8.99
C SER A 136 -0.74 -18.31 -10.43
N ARG A 137 0.54 -17.95 -10.66
CA ARG A 137 1.06 -17.72 -12.02
C ARG A 137 1.29 -19.03 -12.76
N ALA A 138 1.73 -20.07 -12.07
CA ALA A 138 1.93 -21.39 -12.67
C ALA A 138 0.61 -21.99 -13.14
N GLU A 139 -0.47 -21.84 -12.36
CA GLU A 139 -1.81 -22.27 -12.76
C GLU A 139 -2.30 -21.55 -14.01
N GLN A 140 -2.07 -20.23 -14.10
CA GLN A 140 -2.44 -19.43 -15.27
C GLN A 140 -1.68 -19.86 -16.53
N CYS A 141 -0.38 -20.18 -16.42
CA CYS A 141 0.38 -20.72 -17.55
C CYS A 141 -0.10 -22.14 -17.93
N ALA A 142 -0.42 -23.00 -16.97
CA ALA A 142 -0.83 -24.38 -17.21
C ALA A 142 -2.16 -24.49 -18.01
N VAL A 143 -2.99 -23.44 -18.03
CA VAL A 143 -4.17 -23.35 -18.91
C VAL A 143 -3.78 -23.51 -20.40
N TYR A 144 -2.56 -23.15 -20.76
CA TYR A 144 -2.04 -23.21 -22.13
C TYR A 144 -1.33 -24.51 -22.47
N ASP A 145 -1.12 -25.43 -21.51
CA ASP A 145 -0.47 -26.73 -21.79
C ASP A 145 -1.27 -27.56 -22.81
N ARG A 146 -2.59 -27.40 -22.81
CA ARG A 146 -3.52 -28.06 -23.74
C ARG A 146 -3.82 -27.23 -25.00
N ARG A 147 -3.12 -26.12 -25.23
CA ARG A 147 -3.31 -25.25 -26.40
C ARG A 147 -2.05 -25.27 -27.26
N PRO A 148 -2.14 -25.63 -28.55
CA PRO A 148 -0.96 -25.65 -29.41
C PRO A 148 -0.46 -24.22 -29.64
N PHE A 149 0.84 -24.00 -29.47
CA PHE A 149 1.53 -22.75 -29.79
C PHE A 149 2.43 -23.01 -31.00
N ARG A 150 2.13 -22.35 -32.12
CA ARG A 150 2.81 -22.58 -33.41
C ARG A 150 2.84 -24.07 -33.80
N GLY A 151 1.72 -24.76 -33.60
CA GLY A 151 1.54 -26.17 -33.98
C GLY A 151 2.14 -27.20 -33.01
N ARG A 152 2.69 -26.78 -31.87
CA ARG A 152 3.28 -27.69 -30.87
C ARG A 152 2.70 -27.47 -29.48
N PHE A 153 2.64 -28.53 -28.70
CA PHE A 153 2.27 -28.46 -27.28
C PHE A 153 3.53 -28.30 -26.44
N TYR A 154 3.38 -27.57 -25.34
CA TYR A 154 4.45 -27.27 -24.41
C TYR A 154 3.94 -27.36 -22.99
N THR A 155 4.80 -27.74 -22.05
CA THR A 155 4.54 -27.51 -20.63
C THR A 155 5.08 -26.14 -20.26
N TRP A 156 4.19 -25.24 -19.91
CA TRP A 156 4.49 -23.85 -19.63
C TRP A 156 4.83 -23.63 -18.16
N VAL A 157 5.84 -22.81 -17.90
CA VAL A 157 6.18 -22.33 -16.55
C VAL A 157 6.22 -20.81 -16.54
N PRO A 158 5.87 -20.16 -15.41
CA PRO A 158 5.83 -18.72 -15.35
C PRO A 158 7.22 -18.12 -15.50
N TYR A 159 7.30 -17.00 -16.22
CA TYR A 159 8.48 -16.15 -16.32
C TYR A 159 8.04 -14.74 -15.91
N VAL A 160 8.68 -14.16 -14.90
CA VAL A 160 8.33 -12.81 -14.44
C VAL A 160 9.35 -11.83 -15.01
N ASP A 161 8.90 -10.96 -15.88
CA ASP A 161 9.68 -9.81 -16.35
C ASP A 161 9.58 -8.68 -15.32
N GLY A 162 10.72 -8.12 -14.91
CA GLY A 162 10.79 -7.01 -13.95
C GLY A 162 10.16 -5.70 -14.44
N ASN A 163 10.06 -5.54 -15.77
CA ASN A 163 9.46 -4.36 -16.41
C ASN A 163 7.95 -4.51 -16.60
N SER A 164 7.47 -5.72 -16.88
CA SER A 164 6.05 -6.00 -17.15
C SER A 164 5.50 -7.16 -16.31
N PRO A 165 5.51 -7.06 -14.96
CA PRO A 165 5.17 -8.20 -14.10
C PRO A 165 3.70 -8.62 -14.23
N CYS A 166 2.79 -7.77 -14.70
CA CYS A 166 1.38 -8.12 -14.88
C CYS A 166 1.01 -8.59 -16.29
N THR A 167 2.01 -8.81 -17.13
CA THR A 167 1.88 -9.59 -18.36
C THR A 167 2.17 -11.05 -18.05
N LEU A 168 1.32 -11.96 -18.51
CA LEU A 168 1.50 -13.39 -18.29
C LEU A 168 2.51 -13.93 -19.30
N ASN A 169 3.79 -13.77 -18.97
CA ASN A 169 4.88 -14.35 -19.73
C ASN A 169 5.09 -15.81 -19.26
N CYS A 170 4.99 -16.75 -20.20
CA CYS A 170 5.21 -18.16 -19.94
C CYS A 170 6.36 -18.66 -20.82
N ARG A 171 7.29 -19.41 -20.23
CA ARG A 171 8.37 -20.08 -20.96
C ARG A 171 8.10 -21.59 -21.02
N PRO A 172 8.31 -22.27 -22.15
CA PRO A 172 8.27 -23.73 -22.17
C PRO A 172 9.42 -24.33 -21.36
N ARG A 173 9.17 -25.46 -20.68
CA ARG A 173 10.24 -26.21 -20.02
C ARG A 173 11.32 -26.61 -21.01
N GLY A 174 12.58 -26.33 -20.67
CA GLY A 174 13.74 -26.67 -21.50
C GLY A 174 13.95 -25.78 -22.74
N GLN A 175 13.20 -24.69 -22.89
CA GLN A 175 13.36 -23.74 -24.00
C GLN A 175 13.84 -22.37 -23.49
N GLN A 176 14.53 -21.63 -24.36
CA GLN A 176 15.12 -20.31 -24.05
C GLN A 176 14.19 -19.14 -24.42
N PHE A 177 13.05 -19.41 -25.05
CA PHE A 177 12.08 -18.38 -25.40
C PHE A 177 10.91 -18.34 -24.41
N TYR A 178 10.24 -17.20 -24.34
CA TYR A 178 8.97 -17.04 -23.67
C TYR A 178 7.93 -16.47 -24.63
N ALA A 179 6.65 -16.61 -24.27
CA ALA A 179 5.54 -16.00 -24.96
C ALA A 179 4.66 -15.25 -23.96
N SER A 180 4.17 -14.07 -24.34
CA SER A 180 3.17 -13.31 -23.59
C SER A 180 1.79 -13.81 -24.00
N LEU A 181 1.16 -14.64 -23.15
CA LEU A 181 -0.05 -15.38 -23.52
C LEU A 181 -1.35 -14.70 -23.09
N ALA A 182 -1.30 -13.84 -22.07
CA ALA A 182 -2.44 -13.09 -21.53
C ALA A 182 -1.98 -11.96 -20.59
N LEU A 183 -2.95 -11.27 -19.97
CA LEU A 183 -2.74 -10.51 -18.74
C LEU A 183 -2.77 -11.45 -17.54
N VAL A 184 -1.99 -11.12 -16.52
CA VAL A 184 -2.04 -11.82 -15.23
C VAL A 184 -3.38 -11.51 -14.55
N ALA A 185 -4.01 -12.53 -13.98
CA ALA A 185 -5.27 -12.41 -13.27
C ALA A 185 -5.19 -11.43 -12.09
N ASP A 186 -6.29 -10.71 -11.85
CA ASP A 186 -6.36 -9.73 -10.78
C ASP A 186 -6.11 -10.39 -9.40
N GLY A 187 -5.33 -9.71 -8.57
CA GLY A 187 -4.95 -10.16 -7.21
C GLY A 187 -3.70 -11.03 -7.17
N THR A 188 -3.22 -11.53 -8.32
CA THR A 188 -1.94 -12.24 -8.36
C THR A 188 -0.79 -11.26 -8.01
N PRO A 189 0.15 -11.67 -7.14
CA PRO A 189 1.24 -10.79 -6.72
C PRO A 189 2.16 -10.40 -7.89
N CYS A 190 2.53 -9.12 -7.90
CA CYS A 190 3.60 -8.52 -8.72
C CYS A 190 4.67 -7.86 -7.84
N THR A 191 4.72 -8.28 -6.57
CA THR A 191 5.62 -7.84 -5.52
C THR A 191 7.07 -7.81 -5.99
N LYS A 192 7.74 -6.69 -5.76
CA LYS A 192 9.21 -6.57 -5.82
C LYS A 192 9.77 -6.73 -4.41
N PRO A 193 11.05 -7.14 -4.23
CA PRO A 193 11.66 -7.23 -2.91
C PRO A 193 11.42 -5.95 -2.10
N GLY A 194 10.83 -6.06 -0.89
CA GLY A 194 10.48 -4.93 -0.03
C GLY A 194 9.14 -4.23 -0.32
N PHE A 195 8.41 -4.61 -1.36
CA PHE A 195 7.21 -3.89 -1.84
C PHE A 195 6.08 -4.83 -2.27
N ARG A 196 5.04 -4.98 -1.44
CA ARG A 196 3.83 -5.77 -1.76
C ARG A 196 2.96 -5.05 -2.78
N ALA A 197 2.73 -5.68 -3.94
CA ALA A 197 1.85 -5.16 -4.98
C ALA A 197 1.14 -6.31 -5.70
N ILE A 198 -0.02 -6.00 -6.29
CA ILE A 198 -0.88 -6.98 -6.97
C ILE A 198 -1.22 -6.52 -8.38
N CYS A 199 -1.42 -7.47 -9.29
CA CYS A 199 -1.90 -7.16 -10.62
C CYS A 199 -3.38 -6.78 -10.57
N VAL A 200 -3.71 -5.67 -11.24
CA VAL A 200 -5.09 -5.25 -11.50
C VAL A 200 -5.15 -4.65 -12.89
N GLN A 201 -5.96 -5.26 -13.78
CA GLN A 201 -6.16 -4.79 -15.15
C GLN A 201 -4.84 -4.59 -15.92
N GLY A 202 -3.92 -5.55 -15.81
CA GLY A 202 -2.61 -5.52 -16.48
C GLY A 202 -1.59 -4.54 -15.89
N SER A 203 -1.92 -3.84 -14.82
CA SER A 203 -1.00 -2.93 -14.12
C SER A 203 -0.68 -3.44 -12.72
N CYS A 204 0.57 -3.29 -12.29
CA CYS A 204 0.96 -3.57 -10.91
C CYS A 204 0.49 -2.40 -10.02
N LYS A 205 -0.46 -2.67 -9.12
CA LYS A 205 -1.07 -1.68 -8.23
C LYS A 205 -0.71 -1.97 -6.78
N TRP A 206 -0.57 -0.91 -6.01
CA TRP A 206 -0.43 -1.00 -4.57
C TRP A 206 -1.80 -1.21 -3.94
N PRO A 207 -2.05 -2.32 -3.23
CA PRO A 207 -3.26 -2.45 -2.46
C PRO A 207 -3.26 -1.35 -1.39
N HIS A 208 -4.40 -0.70 -1.20
CA HIS A 208 -4.67 0.09 -0.02
C HIS A 208 -4.34 -0.81 1.16
N ARG A 209 -3.23 -0.50 1.83
CA ARG A 209 -3.04 -0.99 3.17
C ARG A 209 -4.27 -0.48 3.89
N ALA A 210 -5.12 -1.38 4.38
CA ALA A 210 -5.67 -1.10 5.68
C ALA A 210 -4.42 -0.71 6.46
N ALA A 211 -4.25 0.58 6.77
CA ALA A 211 -3.51 0.89 7.96
C ALA A 211 -4.11 -0.12 8.95
N CYS A 212 -3.28 -1.03 9.48
CA CYS A 212 -3.61 -1.66 10.74
C CYS A 212 -4.28 -0.53 11.49
N SER A 213 -5.58 -0.65 11.79
CA SER A 213 -6.27 0.30 12.65
C SER A 213 -5.23 0.59 13.71
N ALA A 214 -4.65 1.79 13.67
CA ALA A 214 -3.56 2.11 14.54
C ALA A 214 -4.30 2.21 15.85
N ASP A 215 -4.38 1.07 16.53
CA ASP A 215 -4.78 1.00 17.90
C ASP A 215 -3.83 1.98 18.56
N PRO A 216 -4.33 3.11 19.09
CA PRO A 216 -3.48 4.12 19.72
C PRO A 216 -2.61 3.49 20.82
N SER A 217 -2.98 2.30 21.31
CA SER A 217 -2.27 1.48 22.29
C SER A 217 -0.90 0.96 21.83
N LEU A 218 -0.62 0.83 20.53
CA LEU A 218 0.65 0.25 20.03
C LEU A 218 1.69 1.28 19.55
N VAL A 219 1.41 2.58 19.70
CA VAL A 219 2.35 3.68 19.33
C VAL A 219 3.40 3.94 20.41
N PHE A 220 3.25 3.35 21.61
CA PHE A 220 4.16 3.61 22.74
C PHE A 220 5.48 2.82 22.70
N GLU A 221 5.56 1.67 22.02
CA GLU A 221 6.76 0.82 22.07
C GLU A 221 7.88 1.22 21.10
N LEU A 222 7.57 1.97 20.03
CA LEU A 222 8.58 2.40 19.05
C LEU A 222 9.39 3.63 19.47
N ARG A 223 8.98 4.36 20.53
CA ARG A 223 9.79 5.45 21.08
C ARG A 223 10.91 4.93 21.98
N ILE A 224 10.71 3.80 22.66
CA ILE A 224 11.71 3.19 23.54
C ILE A 224 12.84 2.57 22.72
N VAL A 225 12.52 1.86 21.64
CA VAL A 225 13.55 1.24 20.77
C VAL A 225 14.41 2.29 20.06
N ASN A 226 13.84 3.41 19.61
CA ASN A 226 14.62 4.52 19.01
C ASN A 226 15.43 5.32 20.04
N ALA A 227 15.01 5.38 21.31
CA ALA A 227 15.81 5.97 22.39
C ALA A 227 17.01 5.08 22.77
N ILE A 228 16.83 3.75 22.75
CA ILE A 228 17.90 2.78 23.02
C ILE A 228 18.92 2.75 21.87
N CYS A 229 18.48 2.79 20.60
CA CYS A 229 19.41 2.84 19.45
C CYS A 229 20.25 4.13 19.37
N ASN A 230 19.74 5.27 19.84
CA ASN A 230 20.50 6.52 19.89
C ASN A 230 21.48 6.61 21.07
N PHE A 231 21.22 5.89 22.17
CA PHE A 231 22.17 5.84 23.30
C PHE A 231 23.39 4.96 23.00
N PHE A 232 23.22 3.89 22.22
CA PHE A 232 24.33 3.01 21.79
C PHE A 232 25.15 3.58 20.62
N ASN A 233 24.65 4.55 19.85
CA ASN A 233 25.45 5.21 18.79
C ASN A 233 26.30 6.39 19.28
N LEU A 234 26.00 6.98 20.44
CA LEU A 234 26.80 8.09 20.99
C LEU A 234 27.99 7.63 21.84
N SER A 235 28.06 6.34 22.19
CA SER A 235 29.17 5.76 22.98
C SER A 235 30.27 5.11 22.12
N VAL A 236 30.17 5.16 20.78
CA VAL A 236 31.25 4.69 19.86
C VAL A 236 32.09 5.85 19.29
N PHE A 237 31.75 7.11 19.58
CA PHE A 237 32.50 8.28 19.09
C PHE A 237 33.28 9.07 20.16
N LEU A 238 33.32 8.58 21.40
CA LEU A 238 34.22 9.10 22.45
C LEU A 238 34.85 7.91 23.20
N ALA A 239 35.81 7.27 22.54
CA ALA A 239 36.89 6.50 23.14
C ALA A 239 38.19 6.91 22.44
#